data_AF-A0A7S3Z0C8-F1
#
_entry.id   AF-A0A7S3Z0C8-F1
#
_cell.length_a   1.000
_cell.length_b   1.000
_cell.length_c   1.000
_cell.angle_alpha   90.00
_cell.angle_beta   90.00
_cell.angle_gamma   90.00
#
_symmetry.space_group_name_H-M   'P 1'
#
loop_
_entity.id
_entity.type
_entity.pdbx_description
1 polymer ?
#
loop_
_entity_poly.entity_id
_entity_poly.type
_entity_poly.pdbx_seq_one_letter_code
_entity_poly.pdbx_strand_id
1 'polypeptide(L)'
;GKGSDQGKPRKRRHVHQNTQPAVTLLETPLSPALSERDEKKSAEVRAEWFEHTWSKTTLVEKNTEIPLGSSAGSLAVLLRALHRDGFQVVASGEVEGTVKIYCCDKEERSLFEIVSGPKREGLQVLGKAYTLSEVNASMSSLRQAMLGRVAR
;
A
#
# COMPACT_ATOMS: atom_id res chain seq x y z
N GLY A 1 50.52 48.40 0.93
CA GLY A 1 49.19 47.78 0.80
C GLY A 1 48.63 48.03 -0.59
N LYS A 2 47.88 47.04 -1.11
CA LYS A 2 47.10 46.98 -2.39
C LYS A 2 47.87 46.85 -3.72
N GLY A 3 47.38 45.94 -4.58
CA GLY A 3 47.73 45.79 -6.01
C GLY A 3 48.06 44.33 -6.39
N SER A 4 47.12 43.38 -6.43
CA SER A 4 46.15 43.09 -7.50
C SER A 4 46.79 42.48 -8.77
N ASP A 5 47.12 41.18 -8.68
CA ASP A 5 47.46 40.30 -9.79
C ASP A 5 46.19 39.54 -10.25
N GLN A 6 45.57 40.01 -11.32
CA GLN A 6 44.60 39.27 -12.15
C GLN A 6 44.74 39.85 -13.57
N GLY A 7 45.01 39.11 -14.63
CA GLY A 7 44.75 37.69 -14.86
C GLY A 7 43.85 37.54 -16.09
N LYS A 8 44.43 37.82 -17.27
CA LYS A 8 44.09 37.36 -18.64
C LYS A 8 42.60 37.27 -19.09
N PRO A 9 42.23 37.87 -20.23
CA PRO A 9 40.90 37.70 -20.82
C PRO A 9 40.68 36.26 -21.34
N ARG A 10 39.66 35.57 -20.79
CA ARG A 10 39.29 34.20 -21.15
C ARG A 10 38.44 34.19 -22.43
N LYS A 11 38.85 33.37 -23.41
CA LYS A 11 38.21 33.14 -24.71
C LYS A 11 36.71 32.84 -24.57
N ARG A 12 35.90 33.55 -25.36
CA ARG A 12 34.47 33.27 -25.59
C ARG A 12 34.33 31.87 -26.22
N ARG A 13 33.63 30.98 -25.52
CA ARG A 13 33.23 29.66 -26.03
C ARG A 13 31.87 29.83 -26.71
N HIS A 14 31.79 29.48 -28.00
CA HIS A 14 30.54 29.48 -28.75
C HIS A 14 29.57 28.48 -28.12
N VAL A 15 28.38 28.96 -27.75
CA VAL A 15 27.27 28.13 -27.27
C VAL A 15 26.57 27.58 -28.50
N HIS A 16 26.62 26.28 -28.72
CA HIS A 16 25.73 25.61 -29.67
C HIS A 16 24.30 25.68 -29.13
N GLN A 17 23.42 26.32 -29.89
CA GLN A 17 21.97 26.24 -29.70
C GLN A 17 21.56 24.78 -29.85
N ASN A 18 21.10 24.19 -28.75
CA ASN A 18 20.60 22.83 -28.72
C ASN A 18 19.11 22.88 -29.07
N THR A 19 18.78 22.46 -30.29
CA THR A 19 17.41 22.28 -30.79
C THR A 19 16.72 21.21 -29.96
N GLN A 20 15.72 21.59 -29.16
CA GLN A 20 14.83 20.62 -28.51
C GLN A 20 13.90 20.02 -29.57
N PRO A 21 13.83 18.69 -29.72
CA PRO A 21 12.74 18.07 -30.47
C PRO A 21 11.44 18.24 -29.67
N ALA A 22 10.39 18.68 -30.36
CA ALA A 22 9.05 18.78 -29.82
C ALA A 22 8.60 17.41 -29.26
N VAL A 23 8.27 17.38 -27.97
CA VAL A 23 7.67 16.22 -27.31
C VAL A 23 6.24 16.07 -27.83
N THR A 24 6.02 15.14 -28.75
CA THR A 24 4.68 14.69 -29.09
C THR A 24 4.12 13.94 -27.89
N LEU A 25 3.24 14.59 -27.12
CA LEU A 25 2.43 13.92 -26.10
C LEU A 25 1.53 12.92 -26.82
N LEU A 26 1.93 11.64 -26.82
CA LEU A 26 1.00 10.55 -27.09
C LEU A 26 0.02 10.53 -25.93
N GLU A 27 -1.20 10.99 -26.17
CA GLU A 27 -2.33 10.76 -25.30
C GLU A 27 -2.44 9.25 -25.09
N THR A 28 -1.92 8.75 -23.97
CA THR A 28 -2.22 7.40 -23.52
C THR A 28 -3.74 7.33 -23.36
N PRO A 29 -4.46 6.49 -24.12
CA PRO A 29 -5.88 6.30 -23.88
C PRO A 29 -6.04 5.83 -22.44
N LEU A 30 -6.81 6.58 -21.65
CA LEU A 30 -7.33 6.13 -20.36
C LEU A 30 -7.83 4.71 -20.57
N SER A 31 -7.20 3.74 -19.88
CA SER A 31 -7.68 2.35 -19.93
C SER A 31 -9.18 2.35 -19.67
N PRO A 32 -9.99 1.65 -20.49
CA PRO A 32 -11.43 1.63 -20.30
C PRO A 32 -11.71 1.16 -18.87
N ALA A 33 -12.53 1.94 -18.14
CA ALA A 33 -13.02 1.53 -16.84
C ALA A 33 -13.60 0.11 -16.97
N LEU A 34 -13.10 -0.82 -16.15
CA LEU A 34 -13.61 -2.19 -16.11
C LEU A 34 -15.12 -2.12 -15.84
N SER A 35 -15.90 -2.95 -16.52
CA SER A 35 -17.35 -2.96 -16.28
C SER A 35 -17.65 -3.46 -14.87
N GLU A 36 -18.76 -3.04 -14.25
CA GLU A 36 -19.18 -3.52 -12.93
C GLU A 36 -19.26 -5.06 -12.84
N ARG A 37 -19.46 -5.75 -13.98
CA ARG A 37 -19.42 -7.21 -14.08
C ARG A 37 -18.00 -7.77 -14.00
N ASP A 38 -17.05 -7.12 -14.67
CA ASP A 38 -15.64 -7.55 -14.66
C ASP A 38 -15.02 -7.31 -13.28
N GLU A 39 -15.40 -6.22 -12.61
CA GLU A 39 -15.00 -5.93 -11.23
C GLU A 39 -15.53 -6.99 -10.25
N LYS A 40 -16.80 -7.39 -10.39
CA LYS A 40 -17.40 -8.46 -9.56
C LYS A 40 -16.75 -9.81 -9.80
N LYS A 41 -16.55 -10.21 -11.05
CA LYS A 41 -15.86 -11.48 -11.39
C LYS A 41 -14.41 -11.49 -10.89
N SER A 42 -13.73 -10.34 -10.96
CA SER A 42 -12.38 -10.17 -10.43
C SER A 42 -12.33 -10.26 -8.89
N ALA A 43 -13.36 -9.78 -8.19
CA ALA A 43 -13.47 -9.91 -6.74
C ALA A 43 -13.73 -11.37 -6.31
N GLU A 44 -14.63 -12.08 -6.98
CA GLU A 44 -14.95 -13.50 -6.70
C GLU A 44 -13.72 -14.40 -6.87
N VAL A 45 -13.01 -14.29 -7.99
CA VAL A 45 -11.80 -15.07 -8.26
C VAL A 45 -10.72 -14.82 -7.19
N ARG A 46 -10.60 -13.58 -6.70
CA ARG A 46 -9.66 -13.24 -5.62
C ARG A 46 -10.09 -13.81 -4.27
N ALA A 47 -11.38 -13.83 -3.97
CA ALA A 47 -11.89 -14.46 -2.76
C ALA A 47 -11.60 -15.96 -2.74
N GLU A 48 -11.84 -16.65 -3.86
CA GLU A 48 -11.52 -18.08 -4.00
C GLU A 48 -10.02 -18.34 -3.86
N TRP A 49 -9.18 -17.55 -4.53
CA TRP A 49 -7.72 -17.66 -4.41
C TRP A 49 -7.24 -17.41 -2.97
N PHE A 50 -7.81 -16.41 -2.30
CA PHE A 50 -7.46 -16.06 -0.92
C PHE A 50 -7.81 -17.21 0.02
N GLU A 51 -9.03 -17.74 -0.04
CA GLU A 51 -9.48 -18.85 0.81
C GLU A 51 -8.62 -20.11 0.60
N HIS A 52 -8.37 -20.46 -0.66
CA HIS A 52 -7.52 -21.59 -1.01
C HIS A 52 -6.08 -21.41 -0.53
N THR A 53 -5.53 -20.20 -0.58
CA THR A 53 -4.14 -19.94 -0.16
C THR A 53 -4.03 -19.84 1.37
N TRP A 54 -4.99 -19.18 2.02
CA TRP A 54 -5.04 -18.97 3.47
C TRP A 54 -5.10 -20.27 4.28
N SER A 55 -5.77 -21.29 3.72
CA SER A 55 -5.93 -22.62 4.32
C SER A 55 -4.69 -23.51 4.17
N LYS A 56 -3.68 -23.12 3.39
CA LYS A 56 -2.44 -23.91 3.23
C LYS A 56 -1.63 -23.91 4.52
N THR A 57 -1.25 -25.11 4.96
CA THR A 57 -0.41 -25.32 6.15
C THR A 57 1.05 -24.93 5.95
N THR A 58 1.48 -24.70 4.71
CA THR A 58 2.86 -24.32 4.36
C THR A 58 3.18 -22.85 4.65
N LEU A 59 2.18 -22.04 4.98
CA LEU A 59 2.39 -20.63 5.31
C LEU A 59 2.87 -20.48 6.75
N VAL A 60 3.88 -19.64 6.95
CA VAL A 60 4.30 -19.16 8.26
C VAL A 60 3.30 -18.13 8.74
N GLU A 61 2.88 -18.25 9.99
CA GLU A 61 1.91 -17.36 10.62
C GLU A 61 2.59 -16.40 11.60
N LYS A 62 2.10 -15.16 11.65
CA LYS A 62 2.52 -14.17 12.64
C LYS A 62 1.31 -13.40 13.16
N ASN A 63 1.11 -13.45 14.47
CA ASN A 63 0.14 -12.61 15.16
C ASN A 63 0.81 -11.31 15.62
N THR A 64 0.12 -10.19 15.50
CA THR A 64 0.64 -8.88 15.90
C THR A 64 -0.52 -7.97 16.29
N GLU A 65 -0.29 -7.15 17.31
CA GLU A 65 -1.22 -6.10 17.71
C GLU A 65 -0.73 -4.74 17.23
N ILE A 66 -1.65 -3.94 16.68
CA ILE A 66 -1.41 -2.56 16.27
C ILE A 66 -2.25 -1.65 17.17
N PRO A 67 -1.63 -0.89 18.10
CA PRO A 67 -2.38 0.01 18.99
C PRO A 67 -2.81 1.24 18.20
N LEU A 68 -4.11 1.44 18.00
CA LEU A 68 -4.62 2.58 17.24
C LEU A 68 -5.41 3.57 18.13
N GLY A 69 -5.59 3.28 19.41
CA GLY A 69 -6.37 4.09 20.33
C GLY A 69 -7.88 3.93 20.11
N SER A 70 -8.68 4.61 20.95
CA SER A 70 -10.13 4.44 21.01
C SER A 70 -10.91 4.93 19.76
N SER A 71 -10.27 5.67 18.86
CA SER A 71 -10.89 6.26 17.65
C SER A 71 -10.71 5.44 16.37
N ALA A 72 -10.01 4.31 16.43
CA ALA A 72 -9.51 3.62 15.26
C ALA A 72 -10.49 2.64 14.57
N GLY A 73 -11.71 2.53 15.09
CA GLY A 73 -12.49 1.32 14.92
C GLY A 73 -13.40 1.26 13.70
N SER A 74 -13.68 2.37 12.99
CA SER A 74 -14.67 2.29 11.91
C SER A 74 -14.11 1.59 10.68
N LEU A 75 -14.89 0.63 10.15
CA LEU A 75 -14.54 -0.14 8.96
C LEU A 75 -14.10 0.78 7.80
N ALA A 76 -14.82 1.89 7.57
CA ALA A 76 -14.51 2.83 6.50
C ALA A 76 -13.13 3.50 6.62
N VAL A 77 -12.66 3.79 7.84
CA VAL A 77 -11.32 4.37 8.06
C VAL A 77 -10.25 3.34 7.77
N LEU A 78 -10.41 2.11 8.25
CA LEU A 78 -9.48 1.01 8.01
C LEU A 78 -9.36 0.66 6.52
N LEU A 79 -10.49 0.54 5.82
CA LEU A 79 -10.51 0.27 4.37
C LEU A 79 -9.78 1.35 3.57
N ARG A 80 -9.98 2.63 3.92
CA ARG A 80 -9.29 3.74 3.25
C ARG A 80 -7.78 3.70 3.47
N ALA A 81 -7.33 3.41 4.69
CA ALA A 81 -5.91 3.26 4.99
C ALA A 81 -5.28 2.11 4.19
N LEU A 82 -5.95 0.95 4.14
CA LEU A 82 -5.51 -0.21 3.37
C LEU A 82 -5.38 0.10 1.88
N HIS A 83 -6.43 0.63 1.25
CA HIS A 83 -6.42 0.93 -0.19
C HIS A 83 -5.33 1.94 -0.56
N ARG A 84 -5.12 2.97 0.27
CA ARG A 84 -4.15 4.02 -0.02
C ARG A 84 -2.71 3.52 0.00
N ASP A 85 -2.39 2.59 0.89
CA ASP A 85 -1.06 2.01 1.04
C ASP A 85 -0.89 0.72 0.21
N GLY A 86 -1.81 0.45 -0.71
CA GLY A 86 -1.68 -0.59 -1.72
C GLY A 86 -2.07 -2.00 -1.25
N PHE A 87 -2.75 -2.13 -0.11
CA PHE A 87 -3.35 -3.40 0.31
C PHE A 87 -4.64 -3.62 -0.46
N GLN A 88 -4.81 -4.85 -0.96
CA GLN A 88 -6.02 -5.25 -1.65
C GLN A 88 -6.97 -5.91 -0.66
N VAL A 89 -8.13 -5.31 -0.44
CA VAL A 89 -9.16 -5.89 0.41
C VAL A 89 -9.94 -6.93 -0.38
N VAL A 90 -10.01 -8.15 0.18
CA VAL A 90 -10.71 -9.30 -0.42
C VAL A 90 -12.12 -9.39 0.14
N ALA A 91 -12.25 -9.28 1.47
CA ALA A 91 -13.53 -9.31 2.15
C ALA A 91 -13.46 -8.42 3.40
N SER A 92 -14.59 -7.83 3.77
CA SER A 92 -14.70 -7.06 5.00
C SER A 92 -16.12 -7.09 5.54
N GLY A 93 -16.27 -7.02 6.85
CA GLY A 93 -17.56 -6.94 7.51
C GLY A 93 -17.47 -6.29 8.87
N GLU A 94 -18.60 -5.82 9.37
CA GLU A 94 -18.75 -5.29 10.72
C GLU A 94 -19.99 -5.91 11.36
N VAL A 95 -19.80 -6.52 12.53
CA VAL A 95 -20.88 -7.16 13.30
C VAL A 95 -20.72 -6.73 14.75
N GLU A 96 -21.75 -6.09 15.31
CA GLU A 96 -21.77 -5.61 16.71
C GLU A 96 -20.54 -4.73 17.07
N GLY A 97 -20.11 -3.87 16.13
CA GLY A 97 -18.93 -3.01 16.29
C GLY A 97 -17.59 -3.74 16.21
N THR A 98 -17.60 -5.05 15.96
CA THR A 98 -16.40 -5.83 15.63
C THR A 98 -16.20 -5.81 14.13
N VAL A 99 -15.08 -5.22 13.70
CA VAL A 99 -14.68 -5.15 12.29
C VAL A 99 -13.76 -6.32 11.99
N LYS A 100 -14.03 -7.02 10.89
CA LYS A 100 -13.17 -8.06 10.34
C LYS A 100 -12.82 -7.74 8.89
N ILE A 101 -11.54 -7.76 8.55
CA ILE A 101 -11.05 -7.48 7.19
C ILE A 101 -10.07 -8.57 6.78
N TYR A 102 -10.24 -9.08 5.58
CA TYR A 102 -9.29 -9.94 4.88
C TYR A 102 -8.66 -9.16 3.74
N CYS A 103 -7.34 -9.08 3.72
CA CYS A 103 -6.61 -8.39 2.68
C CYS A 103 -5.27 -9.04 2.37
N CYS A 104 -4.68 -8.74 1.23
CA CYS A 104 -3.32 -9.11 0.87
C CYS A 104 -2.49 -7.89 0.50
N ASP A 105 -1.16 -8.05 0.53
CA ASP A 105 -0.28 -7.03 -0.07
C ASP A 105 -0.41 -7.00 -1.60
N LYS A 106 0.06 -5.91 -2.22
CA LYS A 106 -0.07 -5.69 -3.68
C LYS A 106 0.54 -6.82 -4.52
N GLU A 107 1.57 -7.49 -3.98
CA GLU A 107 2.27 -8.57 -4.66
C GLU A 107 1.70 -9.95 -4.33
N GLU A 108 0.60 -10.02 -3.56
CA GLU A 108 -0.09 -11.26 -3.18
C GLU A 108 0.83 -12.27 -2.46
N ARG A 109 1.91 -11.78 -1.85
CA ARG A 109 2.90 -12.59 -1.12
C ARG A 109 2.48 -12.82 0.32
N SER A 110 1.78 -11.85 0.90
CA SER A 110 1.32 -11.90 2.29
C SER A 110 -0.18 -11.69 2.37
N LEU A 111 -0.83 -12.54 3.14
CA LEU A 111 -2.25 -12.50 3.45
C LEU A 111 -2.44 -12.01 4.89
N PHE A 112 -3.54 -11.31 5.16
CA PHE A 112 -3.84 -10.76 6.46
C PHE A 112 -5.31 -10.95 6.84
N GLU A 113 -5.53 -11.32 8.10
CA GLU A 113 -6.80 -11.17 8.80
C GLU A 113 -6.63 -10.07 9.85
N ILE A 114 -7.46 -9.03 9.78
CA ILE A 114 -7.46 -7.89 10.68
C ILE A 114 -8.77 -7.89 11.46
N VAL A 115 -8.69 -7.83 12.78
CA VAL A 115 -9.84 -7.78 13.67
C VAL A 115 -9.75 -6.56 14.58
N SER A 116 -10.77 -5.72 14.57
CA SER A 116 -10.99 -4.63 15.53
C SER A 116 -12.28 -4.88 16.29
N GLY A 117 -12.41 -4.38 17.52
CA GLY A 117 -13.65 -4.54 18.28
C GLY A 117 -13.84 -3.47 19.35
N PRO A 118 -15.07 -3.33 19.88
CA PRO A 118 -15.44 -2.22 20.77
C PRO A 118 -14.73 -2.25 22.12
N LYS A 119 -14.17 -3.41 22.50
CA LYS A 119 -13.41 -3.62 23.75
C LYS A 119 -11.90 -3.69 23.51
N ARG A 120 -11.42 -3.35 22.32
CA ARG A 120 -10.01 -3.45 21.93
C ARG A 120 -9.45 -2.05 21.69
N GLU A 121 -8.30 -1.75 22.26
CA GLU A 121 -7.59 -0.47 22.06
C GLU A 121 -6.74 -0.46 20.76
N GLY A 122 -6.89 -1.49 19.92
CA GLY A 122 -6.11 -1.68 18.71
C GLY A 122 -6.65 -2.80 17.82
N LEU A 123 -5.88 -3.10 16.77
CA LEU A 123 -6.15 -4.16 15.81
C LEU A 123 -5.37 -5.41 16.17
N GLN A 124 -6.04 -6.56 16.17
CA GLN A 124 -5.38 -7.84 16.06
C GLN A 124 -5.16 -8.17 14.59
N VAL A 125 -3.93 -8.51 14.24
CA VAL A 125 -3.58 -8.90 12.88
C VAL A 125 -2.93 -10.27 12.91
N LEU A 126 -3.49 -11.20 12.14
CA LEU A 126 -2.86 -12.46 11.78
C LEU A 126 -2.36 -12.33 10.34
N GLY A 127 -1.06 -12.47 10.14
CA GLY A 127 -0.43 -12.49 8.82
C GLY A 127 0.04 -13.88 8.46
N LYS A 128 -0.07 -14.23 7.18
CA LYS A 128 0.46 -15.48 6.61
C LYS A 128 1.26 -15.20 5.35
N ALA A 129 2.42 -15.84 5.21
CA ALA A 129 3.25 -15.80 4.01
C ALA A 129 4.10 -17.08 3.89
N TYR A 130 4.78 -17.29 2.76
CA TYR A 130 5.64 -18.46 2.59
C TYR A 130 6.92 -18.40 3.43
N THR A 131 7.39 -17.21 3.78
CA THR A 131 8.56 -17.01 4.63
C THR A 131 8.31 -16.03 5.78
N LEU A 132 9.07 -16.19 6.86
CA LEU A 132 9.04 -15.27 8.00
C LEU A 132 9.46 -13.84 7.59
N SER A 133 10.38 -13.71 6.63
CA SER A 133 10.84 -12.41 6.12
C SER A 133 9.73 -11.65 5.39
N GLU A 134 8.93 -12.33 4.56
CA GLU A 134 7.84 -11.70 3.82
C GLU A 134 6.75 -11.22 4.78
N VAL A 135 6.28 -12.08 5.68
CA VAL A 135 5.23 -11.69 6.64
C VAL A 135 5.71 -10.55 7.55
N ASN A 136 6.98 -10.53 7.95
CA ASN A 136 7.54 -9.44 8.75
C ASN A 136 7.59 -8.11 8.00
N ALA A 137 8.02 -8.13 6.74
CA ALA A 137 8.08 -6.94 5.90
C ALA A 137 6.68 -6.37 5.67
N SER A 138 5.74 -7.20 5.23
CA SER A 138 4.38 -6.77 4.93
C SER A 138 3.59 -6.38 6.20
N MET A 139 3.86 -7.01 7.36
CA MET A 139 3.35 -6.55 8.68
C MET A 139 3.87 -5.16 9.06
N SER A 140 5.12 -4.85 8.75
CA SER A 140 5.71 -3.54 9.04
C SER A 140 5.06 -2.45 8.19
N SER A 141 4.83 -2.73 6.90
CA SER A 141 4.08 -1.84 5.99
C SER A 141 2.64 -1.65 6.45
N LEU A 142 1.95 -2.73 6.85
CA LEU A 142 0.58 -2.66 7.36
C LEU A 142 0.50 -1.81 8.63
N ARG A 143 1.43 -2.02 9.57
CA ARG A 143 1.53 -1.21 10.79
C ARG A 143 1.72 0.27 10.46
N GLN A 144 2.58 0.61 9.51
CA GLN A 144 2.80 2.00 9.09
C GLN A 144 1.56 2.61 8.44
N ALA A 145 0.86 1.86 7.59
CA ALA A 145 -0.40 2.29 6.99
C ALA A 145 -1.46 2.61 8.06
N MET A 146 -1.61 1.70 9.03
CA MET A 146 -2.57 1.86 10.12
C MET A 146 -2.19 3.01 11.07
N LEU A 147 -0.98 3.02 11.64
CA LEU A 147 -0.56 4.05 12.60
C LEU A 147 -0.39 5.43 11.96
N GLY A 148 0.18 5.49 10.76
CA GLY A 148 0.53 6.74 10.10
C GLY A 148 -0.67 7.51 9.55
N ARG A 149 -1.80 6.83 9.31
CA ARG A 149 -2.98 7.42 8.66
C ARG A 149 -4.23 7.39 9.52
N VAL A 150 -4.43 6.39 10.38
CA VAL A 150 -5.61 6.33 11.26
C VAL A 150 -5.46 7.30 12.44
N ALA A 151 -4.23 7.64 12.84
CA ALA A 151 -3.96 8.63 13.89
C ALA A 151 -4.02 10.10 13.41
N ARG A 152 -4.21 10.36 12.11
CA ARG A 152 -4.35 11.71 11.54
C ARG A 152 -5.81 12.02 11.26
#